data_AF-A0A8X6GQ92-F1
#
_entry.id   AF-A0A8X6GQ92-F1
#
_cell.length_a   1.000
_cell.length_b   1.000
_cell.length_c   1.000
_cell.angle_alpha   90.00
_cell.angle_beta   90.00
_cell.angle_gamma   90.00
#
_symmetry.space_group_name_H-M   'P 1'
#
loop_
_entity.id
_entity.type
_entity.pdbx_description
1 polymer ?
#
loop_
_entity_poly.entity_id
_entity_poly.type
_entity_poly.pdbx_seq_one_letter_code
_entity_poly.pdbx_strand_id
1 'polypeptide(L)'
;MLNNGHEAKYAKVNRTMKDGSKEEFECSVAIEFYNSILRGEDLADQMANVYRLDRKPCKWWNKLFFRLLMRAVVNSHGLRTVNSNMCNDPLCNDCFKLYHSHN
;
A
#
# COMPACT_ATOMS: atom_id res chain seq x y z
N MET A 1 15.97 17.72 -0.21
CA MET A 1 16.08 16.48 -1.01
C MET A 1 17.11 16.72 -2.09
N LEU A 2 18.02 15.77 -2.29
CA LEU A 2 18.91 15.75 -3.45
C LEU A 2 18.16 15.08 -4.61
N ASN A 3 18.14 15.71 -5.78
CA ASN A 3 17.52 15.18 -6.99
C ASN A 3 18.47 15.37 -8.16
N ASN A 4 18.79 14.27 -8.85
CA ASN A 4 19.73 14.24 -9.97
C ASN A 4 19.04 14.00 -11.32
N GLY A 5 17.72 13.77 -11.34
CA GLY A 5 17.00 13.31 -12.54
C GLY A 5 15.83 14.19 -12.98
N HIS A 6 15.22 14.97 -12.07
CA HIS A 6 14.14 15.89 -12.46
C HIS A 6 14.67 17.30 -12.76
N GLU A 7 14.11 17.93 -13.80
CA GLU A 7 14.32 19.34 -14.10
C GLU A 7 13.84 20.24 -12.95
N ALA A 8 14.37 21.48 -12.87
CA ALA A 8 14.02 22.48 -11.87
C ALA A 8 12.64 23.13 -12.14
N LYS A 9 11.59 22.30 -12.19
CA LYS A 9 10.21 22.69 -12.41
C LYS A 9 9.41 22.62 -11.10
N TYR A 10 8.40 23.48 -11.03
CA TYR A 10 7.41 23.48 -9.96
C TYR A 10 6.18 22.66 -10.37
N ALA A 11 5.63 21.93 -9.42
CA ALA A 11 4.40 21.16 -9.47
C ALA A 11 3.45 21.65 -8.39
N LYS A 12 2.16 21.44 -8.61
CA LYS A 12 1.13 21.78 -7.64
C LYS A 12 0.74 20.54 -6.86
N VAL A 13 0.91 20.59 -5.53
CA VAL A 13 0.62 19.47 -4.63
C VAL A 13 -0.48 19.87 -3.65
N ASN A 14 -1.44 18.97 -3.47
CA ASN A 14 -2.48 19.14 -2.46
C ASN A 14 -1.93 18.76 -1.09
N ARG A 15 -2.03 19.67 -0.12
CA ARG A 15 -1.72 19.40 1.28
C ARG A 15 -2.98 19.50 2.12
N THR A 16 -3.14 18.54 3.03
CA THR A 16 -4.20 18.59 4.04
C THR A 16 -3.72 19.46 5.19
N MET A 17 -4.47 20.51 5.49
CA MET A 17 -4.24 21.41 6.61
C MET A 17 -4.68 20.77 7.93
N LYS A 18 -4.28 21.38 9.06
CA LYS A 18 -4.68 20.92 10.40
C LYS A 18 -6.20 20.90 10.58
N ASP A 19 -6.89 21.79 9.89
CA ASP A 19 -8.35 21.92 9.91
C ASP A 19 -9.06 20.92 8.98
N GLY A 20 -8.31 20.04 8.31
CA GLY A 20 -8.82 19.03 7.39
C GLY A 20 -9.14 19.54 5.98
N SER A 21 -9.06 20.86 5.73
CA SER A 21 -9.14 21.44 4.38
C SER A 21 -7.95 21.00 3.52
N LYS A 22 -8.16 20.90 2.21
CA LYS A 22 -7.09 20.63 1.23
C LYS A 22 -6.76 21.93 0.51
N GLU A 23 -5.50 22.34 0.58
CA GLU A 23 -5.00 23.52 -0.11
C GLU A 23 -3.91 23.14 -1.11
N GLU A 24 -3.87 23.86 -2.22
CA GLU A 24 -2.93 23.64 -3.32
C GLU A 24 -1.66 24.46 -3.08
N PHE A 25 -0.51 23.79 -3.03
CA PHE A 25 0.80 24.42 -2.81
C PHE A 25 1.73 24.16 -3.98
N GLU A 26 2.53 25.17 -4.34
CA GLU A 26 3.63 24.98 -5.27
C GLU A 26 4.81 24.32 -4.57
N CYS A 27 5.30 23.22 -5.15
CA CYS A 27 6.45 22.48 -4.66
C CYS A 27 7.30 22.04 -5.85
N SER A 28 8.54 21.61 -5.67
CA SER A 28 9.32 21.10 -6.81
C SER A 28 8.78 19.74 -7.27
N VAL A 29 8.85 19.47 -8.58
CA VAL A 29 8.46 18.17 -9.18
C VAL A 29 9.16 17.00 -8.48
N ALA A 30 10.41 17.18 -8.08
CA ALA A 30 11.17 16.17 -7.35
C ALA A 30 10.52 15.79 -6.00
N ILE A 31 9.93 16.76 -5.29
CA ILE A 31 9.27 16.52 -4.01
C ILE A 31 7.92 15.82 -4.21
N GLU A 32 7.16 16.22 -5.22
CA GLU A 32 5.92 15.54 -5.60
C GLU A 32 6.20 14.06 -5.92
N PHE A 33 7.18 13.81 -6.79
CA PHE A 33 7.56 12.47 -7.21
C PHE A 33 8.04 11.61 -6.03
N TYR A 34 8.90 12.16 -5.17
CA TYR A 34 9.37 11.49 -3.96
C TYR A 34 8.20 11.06 -3.06
N ASN A 35 7.26 11.98 -2.79
CA ASN A 35 6.07 11.69 -1.99
C ASN A 35 5.18 10.64 -2.65
N SER A 36 5.09 10.61 -3.97
CA SER A 36 4.28 9.62 -4.70
C SER A 36 4.83 8.19 -4.55
N ILE A 37 6.15 8.03 -4.60
CA ILE A 37 6.80 6.71 -4.52
C ILE A 37 6.78 6.17 -3.09
N LEU A 38 7.16 7.00 -2.12
CA LEU A 38 7.32 6.54 -0.73
C LEU A 38 6.00 6.18 -0.07
N ARG A 39 4.92 6.81 -0.51
CA ARG A 39 3.57 6.49 -0.05
C ARG A 39 3.21 5.01 -0.27
N GLY A 40 3.85 4.33 -1.23
CA GLY A 40 3.66 2.90 -1.45
C GLY A 40 4.17 2.02 -0.30
N GLU A 41 5.33 2.35 0.27
CA GLU A 41 5.91 1.60 1.39
C GLU A 41 5.15 1.88 2.69
N ASP A 42 4.84 3.15 2.97
CA ASP A 42 4.03 3.54 4.13
C ASP A 42 2.65 2.87 4.12
N LEU A 43 2.02 2.78 2.95
CA LEU A 43 0.73 2.09 2.80
C LEU A 43 0.86 0.59 3.05
N ALA A 44 1.92 -0.05 2.54
CA ALA A 44 2.16 -1.47 2.77
C ALA A 44 2.41 -1.77 4.26
N ASP A 45 3.16 -0.91 4.95
CA ASP A 45 3.39 -1.01 6.38
C ASP A 45 2.12 -0.75 7.19
N GLN A 46 1.27 0.20 6.76
CA GLN A 46 -0.05 0.42 7.36
C GLN A 46 -0.94 -0.82 7.24
N MET A 47 -1.01 -1.44 6.05
CA MET A 47 -1.77 -2.67 5.84
C MET A 47 -1.23 -3.82 6.69
N ALA A 48 0.08 -3.97 6.79
CA ALA A 48 0.71 -4.97 7.67
C ALA A 48 0.41 -4.69 9.16
N ASN A 49 0.26 -3.42 9.55
CA ASN A 49 -0.05 -3.01 10.92
C ASN A 49 -1.50 -3.33 11.34
N VAL A 50 -2.46 -3.23 10.41
CA VAL A 50 -3.88 -3.57 10.67
C VAL A 50 -4.06 -5.04 11.05
N TYR A 51 -3.21 -5.92 10.53
CA TYR A 51 -3.21 -7.35 10.86
C TYR A 51 -2.16 -7.74 11.89
N ARG A 52 -1.79 -6.82 12.80
CA ARG A 52 -0.90 -7.20 13.89
C ARG A 52 -1.52 -8.32 14.69
N LEU A 53 -0.91 -9.50 14.56
CA LEU A 53 -1.08 -10.58 15.52
C LEU A 53 -0.42 -10.06 16.81
N ASP A 54 -1.20 -9.45 17.70
CA ASP A 54 -0.77 -8.83 18.97
C ASP A 54 -0.23 -9.84 20.01
N ARG A 55 0.34 -10.94 19.54
CA ARG A 55 1.14 -11.83 20.36
C ARG A 55 2.48 -11.15 20.63
N LYS A 56 2.75 -10.80 21.89
CA LYS A 56 4.12 -10.52 22.37
C LYS A 56 5.01 -11.72 22.00
N PRO A 57 5.95 -11.58 21.05
CA PRO A 57 6.76 -12.72 20.64
C PRO A 57 7.83 -12.94 21.70
N CYS A 58 7.83 -14.11 22.36
CA CYS A 58 8.84 -14.47 23.35
C CYS A 58 10.26 -14.55 22.76
N LYS A 59 10.38 -14.67 21.44
CA LYS A 59 11.64 -14.74 20.68
C LYS A 59 11.53 -13.89 19.43
N TRP A 60 12.59 -13.15 19.09
CA TRP A 60 12.60 -12.20 17.97
C TRP A 60 12.31 -12.83 16.60
N TRP A 61 12.70 -14.09 16.39
CA TRP A 61 12.44 -14.84 15.16
C TRP A 61 10.95 -15.00 14.86
N ASN A 62 10.10 -15.13 15.89
CA ASN A 62 8.65 -15.20 15.69
C ASN A 62 8.10 -13.88 15.13
N LYS A 63 8.67 -12.74 15.55
CA LYS A 63 8.32 -11.43 14.99
C LYS A 63 8.65 -11.37 13.50
N LEU A 64 9.81 -11.89 13.09
CA LEU A 64 10.19 -11.95 11.69
C LEU A 64 9.26 -12.86 10.87
N PHE A 65 8.96 -14.06 11.38
CA PHE A 65 8.04 -14.99 10.74
C PHE A 65 6.67 -14.37 10.46
N PHE A 66 6.04 -13.76 11.47
CA PHE A 66 4.72 -13.14 11.30
C PHE A 66 4.77 -11.92 10.36
N ARG A 67 5.85 -11.14 10.36
CA ARG A 67 6.02 -10.03 9.39
C ARG A 67 6.07 -10.54 7.94
N LEU A 68 6.83 -11.61 7.69
CA LEU A 68 6.92 -12.21 6.36
C LEU A 68 5.60 -12.84 5.92
N LEU A 69 4.91 -13.54 6.83
CA LEU A 69 3.59 -14.11 6.57
C LEU A 69 2.58 -13.02 6.17
N MET A 70 2.54 -11.91 6.93
CA MET A 70 1.63 -10.81 6.60
C MET A 70 1.95 -10.17 5.26
N ARG A 71 3.24 -9.98 4.93
CA ARG A 71 3.64 -9.43 3.63
C ARG A 71 3.27 -10.36 2.48
N ALA A 72 3.39 -11.68 2.66
CA ALA A 72 2.98 -12.66 1.67
C ALA A 72 1.45 -12.61 1.41
N VAL A 73 0.64 -12.46 2.46
CA VAL A 73 -0.82 -12.31 2.35
C VAL A 73 -1.23 -11.02 1.62
N VAL A 74 -0.60 -9.89 1.94
CA VAL A 74 -0.88 -8.62 1.24
C VAL A 74 -0.47 -8.70 -0.23
N ASN A 75 0.71 -9.28 -0.51
CA ASN A 75 1.20 -9.45 -1.89
C ASN A 75 0.30 -10.40 -2.71
N SER A 76 -0.15 -11.52 -2.13
CA SER A 76 -1.05 -12.45 -2.82
C SER A 76 -2.43 -11.82 -3.09
N HIS A 77 -2.95 -11.02 -2.16
CA HIS A 77 -4.17 -10.23 -2.37
C HIS A 77 -4.00 -9.20 -3.49
N GLY A 78 -2.86 -8.50 -3.52
CA GLY A 78 -2.52 -7.56 -4.58
C GLY A 78 -2.47 -8.23 -5.95
N LEU A 79 -1.74 -9.35 -6.07
CA LEU A 79 -1.68 -10.14 -7.30
C LEU A 79 -3.04 -10.67 -7.75
N ARG A 80 -3.85 -11.17 -6.81
CA ARG A 80 -5.23 -11.59 -7.09
C ARG A 80 -6.04 -10.45 -7.68
N THR A 81 -5.97 -9.26 -7.09
CA THR A 81 -6.73 -8.09 -7.55
C THR A 81 -6.28 -7.63 -8.94
N VAL A 82 -4.96 -7.60 -9.19
CA VAL A 82 -4.42 -7.27 -10.52
C VAL A 82 -4.87 -8.28 -11.56
N ASN A 83 -4.76 -9.58 -11.25
CA ASN A 83 -5.26 -10.63 -12.15
C ASN A 83 -6.78 -10.53 -12.35
N SER A 84 -7.56 -10.28 -11.29
CA SER A 84 -9.01 -10.04 -11.33
C SER A 84 -9.43 -8.89 -12.25
N ASN A 85 -8.61 -7.83 -12.32
CA ASN A 85 -8.88 -6.68 -13.18
C ASN A 85 -8.43 -6.88 -14.64
N MET A 86 -7.60 -7.91 -14.91
CA MET A 86 -7.14 -8.28 -16.25
C MET A 86 -7.94 -9.45 -16.84
N CYS A 87 -8.54 -10.31 -15.99
CA CYS A 87 -9.49 -11.33 -16.43
C CYS A 87 -10.89 -10.70 -16.58
N ASN A 88 -11.33 -10.45 -17.80
CA ASN A 88 -12.77 -10.26 -18.12
C ASN A 88 -13.56 -11.59 -18.05
N ASP A 89 -13.02 -12.59 -17.35
CA ASP A 89 -13.57 -13.94 -17.27
C ASP A 89 -14.52 -14.03 -16.06
N PRO A 90 -15.80 -14.39 -16.24
CA PRO A 90 -16.79 -14.47 -15.15
C PRO A 90 -16.35 -15.38 -13.98
N LEU A 91 -15.57 -16.42 -14.27
CA LEU A 91 -15.07 -17.41 -13.31
C LEU A 91 -14.09 -16.83 -12.28
N CYS A 92 -13.46 -15.70 -12.59
CA CYS A 92 -12.48 -15.02 -11.71
C CYS A 92 -13.16 -14.41 -10.46
N ASN A 93 -14.45 -14.07 -10.56
CA ASN A 93 -15.26 -13.54 -9.46
C ASN A 93 -15.94 -14.63 -8.61
N ASP A 94 -15.99 -15.88 -9.09
CA ASP A 94 -16.71 -16.98 -8.43
C ASP A 94 -15.84 -17.80 -7.46
N CYS A 95 -14.52 -17.69 -7.55
CA CYS A 95 -13.61 -18.51 -6.73
C CYS A 95 -13.71 -18.20 -5.22
N PHE A 96 -14.07 -16.97 -4.82
CA PHE A 96 -14.31 -16.62 -3.41
C PHE A 96 -15.74 -16.97 -2.93
N LYS A 97 -16.74 -16.94 -3.84
CA LYS A 97 -18.11 -17.35 -3.51
C LYS A 97 -18.22 -18.84 -3.23
N LEU A 98 -17.43 -19.67 -3.94
CA LEU A 98 -17.39 -21.11 -3.70
C LEU A 98 -16.83 -21.47 -2.31
N TYR A 99 -15.93 -20.67 -1.75
CA TYR A 99 -15.37 -20.92 -0.42
C TYR A 99 -16.32 -20.51 0.73
N HIS A 100 -17.19 -19.52 0.50
CA HIS A 100 -18.16 -19.05 1.50
C HIS A 100 -19.57 -19.66 1.37
N SER A 101 -19.82 -20.50 0.36
CA SER A 101 -21.11 -21.21 0.16
C SER A 101 -21.24 -22.51 0.96
N HIS A 102 -20.23 -22.88 1.76
CA HIS A 102 -20.19 -24.14 2.52
C HIS A 102 -20.07 -23.94 4.05
N ASN A 103 -20.62 -22.84 4.58
CA ASN A 103 -20.95 -22.71 6.01
C ASN A 103 -22.38 -22.22 6.18
#